data_AF-A0A1J4RUD8-F1
#
_entry.id   AF-A0A1J4RUD8-F1
#
_cell.length_a   1.000
_cell.length_b   1.000
_cell.length_c   1.000
_cell.angle_alpha   90.00
_cell.angle_beta   90.00
_cell.angle_gamma   90.00
#
_symmetry.space_group_name_H-M   'P 1'
#
loop_
_entity.id
_entity.type
_entity.pdbx_description
1 polymer ?
#
loop_
_entity_poly.entity_id
_entity_poly.type
_entity_poly.pdbx_seq_one_letter_code
_entity_poly.pdbx_strand_id
1 'polypeptide(L)' 'MPILKSAIKKLKVDRRREKENAAIRQNYKEALKAARAKKSAAAVTKAFSALDRAAKKKIIHKNRASRLKSRLVRIYT' A
#
# COMPACT_ATOMS: atom_id res chain seq x y z
N MET A 1 12.29 -4.15 -26.52
CA MET A 1 12.79 -2.78 -26.25
C MET A 1 11.83 -1.78 -26.85
N PRO A 2 11.58 -0.62 -26.20
CA PRO A 2 10.79 0.44 -26.82
C PRO A 2 11.56 1.06 -27.98
N ILE A 3 10.93 1.11 -29.16
CA ILE A 3 11.52 1.63 -30.41
C ILE A 3 11.29 3.15 -30.51
N LEU A 4 10.12 3.62 -30.09
CA LEU A 4 9.74 5.03 -30.12
C LEU A 4 10.37 5.81 -28.95
N LYS A 5 10.76 7.08 -29.20
CA LYS A 5 11.32 7.98 -28.18
C LYS A 5 10.37 8.17 -26.99
N SER A 6 9.07 8.26 -27.24
CA SER A 6 8.02 8.36 -26.22
C SER A 6 7.98 7.12 -25.32
N ALA A 7 8.12 5.93 -25.91
CA ALA A 7 8.10 4.67 -25.19
C ALA A 7 9.35 4.48 -24.32
N ILE A 8 10.54 4.91 -24.79
CA ILE A 8 11.77 4.93 -23.98
C ILE A 8 11.60 5.85 -22.76
N LYS A 9 11.04 7.05 -22.95
CA LYS A 9 10.77 8.00 -21.86
C LYS A 9 9.77 7.43 -20.85
N LYS A 10 8.69 6.82 -21.35
CA LYS A 10 7.65 6.19 -20.52
C LYS A 10 8.23 5.08 -19.64
N LEU A 11 9.05 4.21 -20.20
CA LEU A 11 9.74 3.14 -19.47
C LEU A 11 10.63 3.69 -18.35
N LYS A 12 11.39 4.76 -18.58
CA LYS A 12 12.21 5.40 -17.54
C LYS A 12 11.35 5.94 -16.39
N VAL A 13 10.24 6.61 -16.71
CA VAL A 13 9.31 7.17 -15.71
C VAL A 13 8.62 6.07 -14.91
N ASP A 14 8.19 5.00 -15.59
CA ASP A 14 7.48 3.90 -14.94
C ASP A 14 8.40 3.11 -13.99
N ARG A 15 9.67 2.87 -14.35
CA ARG A 15 10.67 2.27 -13.44
C ARG A 15 10.85 3.07 -12.14
N ARG A 16 10.91 4.40 -12.24
CA ARG A 16 11.03 5.27 -11.05
C ARG A 16 9.79 5.17 -10.16
N ARG A 17 8.61 5.29 -10.76
CA ARG A 17 7.32 5.18 -10.04
C ARG A 17 7.13 3.80 -9.43
N GLU A 18 7.58 2.75 -10.10
CA GLU A 18 7.50 1.38 -9.60
C GLU A 18 8.32 1.22 -8.32
N LYS A 19 9.57 1.70 -8.30
CA LYS A 19 10.44 1.66 -7.11
C LYS A 19 9.82 2.39 -5.92
N GLU A 20 9.32 3.61 -6.14
CA GLU A 20 8.66 4.41 -5.10
C GLU A 20 7.38 3.72 -4.57
N ASN A 21 6.55 3.20 -5.48
CA ASN A 21 5.31 2.53 -5.14
C ASN A 21 5.54 1.16 -4.49
N ALA A 22 6.66 0.47 -4.79
CA ALA A 22 7.01 -0.80 -4.19
C ALA A 22 7.31 -0.62 -2.69
N ALA A 23 8.05 0.41 -2.30
CA ALA A 23 8.34 0.70 -0.89
C ALA A 23 7.04 0.93 -0.08
N ILE A 24 6.11 1.73 -0.63
CA ILE A 24 4.82 1.99 0.03
C ILE A 24 3.96 0.72 0.08
N ARG A 25 4.00 -0.09 -0.98
CA ARG A 25 3.31 -1.39 -1.02
C ARG A 25 3.81 -2.35 0.05
N GLN A 26 5.12 -2.42 0.27
CA GLN A 26 5.69 -3.27 1.31
C GLN A 26 5.34 -2.76 2.70
N ASN A 27 5.48 -1.45 2.94
CA ASN A 27 5.19 -0.85 4.24
C ASN A 27 3.76 -1.15 4.74
N TYR A 28 2.72 -0.96 3.91
CA TYR A 28 1.36 -1.28 4.37
C TYR A 28 1.16 -2.80 4.55
N LYS A 29 1.81 -3.65 3.76
CA LYS A 29 1.71 -5.12 3.90
C LYS A 29 2.35 -5.60 5.19
N GLU A 30 3.53 -5.08 5.52
CA GLU A 30 4.22 -5.37 6.78
C GLU A 30 3.42 -4.89 7.97
N ALA A 31 2.89 -3.66 7.92
CA ALA A 31 2.02 -3.13 8.97
C ALA A 31 0.76 -3.99 9.15
N LEU A 32 0.14 -4.46 8.05
CA LEU A 32 -0.98 -5.40 8.11
C LEU A 32 -0.59 -6.74 8.74
N LYS A 33 0.58 -7.30 8.38
CA LYS A 33 1.07 -8.56 8.95
C LYS A 33 1.32 -8.42 10.45
N ALA A 34 1.97 -7.34 10.86
CA ALA A 34 2.24 -7.04 12.26
C ALA A 34 0.94 -6.84 13.07
N ALA A 35 -0.04 -6.12 12.51
CA ALA A 35 -1.34 -5.93 13.17
C ALA A 35 -2.11 -7.24 13.36
N ARG A 36 -2.06 -8.15 12.38
CA ARG A 36 -2.68 -9.48 12.50
C ARG A 36 -2.00 -10.37 13.54
N ALA A 37 -0.69 -10.29 13.67
CA ALA A 37 0.08 -11.12 14.60
C ALA A 37 -0.05 -10.63 16.05
N LYS A 38 0.17 -9.32 16.29
CA LYS A 38 0.24 -8.76 17.65
C LYS A 38 -1.13 -8.43 18.25
N LYS A 39 -2.15 -8.20 17.43
CA LYS A 39 -3.51 -7.76 17.82
C LYS A 39 -3.56 -6.57 18.80
N SER A 40 -2.48 -5.79 18.90
CA SER A 40 -2.42 -4.64 19.81
C SER A 40 -3.02 -3.40 19.17
N ALA A 41 -3.66 -2.55 19.98
CA ALA A 41 -4.25 -1.29 19.52
C ALA A 41 -3.24 -0.41 18.76
N ALA A 42 -2.00 -0.32 19.25
CA ALA A 42 -0.91 0.44 18.60
C ALA A 42 -0.50 -0.14 17.23
N ALA A 43 -0.50 -1.46 17.06
CA ALA A 43 -0.19 -2.07 15.76
C ALA A 43 -1.34 -1.84 14.75
N VAL A 44 -2.58 -1.85 15.23
CA VAL A 44 -3.78 -1.57 14.42
C VAL A 44 -3.78 -0.11 13.97
N THR A 45 -3.57 0.87 14.85
CA THR A 45 -3.53 2.30 14.46
C THR A 45 -2.44 2.59 13.43
N LYS A 46 -1.27 1.96 13.56
CA LYS A 46 -0.18 2.03 12.57
C LYS A 46 -0.58 1.45 11.22
N ALA A 47 -1.26 0.29 11.21
CA ALA A 47 -1.75 -0.33 9.99
C ALA A 47 -2.84 0.52 9.29
N PHE A 48 -3.75 1.12 10.06
CA PHE A 48 -4.78 2.03 9.52
C PHE A 48 -4.14 3.26 8.85
N SER A 49 -3.19 3.90 9.55
CA SER A 49 -2.44 5.04 9.03
C SER A 49 -1.69 4.70 7.73
N ALA A 50 -1.04 3.53 7.66
CA ALA A 50 -0.33 3.08 6.47
C ALA A 50 -1.28 2.81 5.29
N LEU A 51 -2.44 2.20 5.53
CA LEU A 51 -3.47 1.95 4.52
C LEU A 51 -4.05 3.26 3.96
N ASP A 52 -4.31 4.24 4.82
CA ASP A 52 -4.86 5.53 4.38
C ASP A 52 -3.88 6.32 3.54
N ARG A 53 -2.59 6.32 3.90
CA ARG A 53 -1.55 6.94 3.07
C ARG A 53 -1.44 6.27 1.71
N ALA A 54 -1.54 4.93 1.66
CA ALA A 54 -1.53 4.19 0.40
C ALA A 54 -2.76 4.51 -0.48
N ALA A 55 -3.93 4.69 0.14
CA ALA A 55 -5.15 5.10 -0.57
C ALA A 55 -5.08 6.55 -1.06
N LYS A 56 -4.55 7.48 -0.25
CA LYS A 56 -4.34 8.88 -0.62
C LYS A 56 -3.40 9.01 -1.82
N LYS A 57 -2.32 8.22 -1.85
CA LYS A 57 -1.38 8.15 -2.98
C LYS A 57 -1.88 7.34 -4.19
N LYS A 58 -3.14 6.86 -4.15
CA LYS A 58 -3.78 6.04 -5.22
C LYS A 58 -3.03 4.75 -5.55
N ILE A 59 -2.25 4.22 -4.62
CA ILE A 59 -1.55 2.94 -4.78
C ILE A 59 -2.52 1.76 -4.58
N ILE A 60 -3.52 1.97 -3.71
CA ILE A 60 -4.66 1.08 -3.54
C ILE A 60 -5.95 1.87 -3.73
N HIS A 61 -6.99 1.21 -4.24
CA HIS A 61 -8.32 1.81 -4.33
C HIS A 61 -8.88 2.06 -2.91
N LYS A 62 -9.67 3.11 -2.76
CA LYS A 62 -10.31 3.48 -1.47
C LYS A 62 -11.10 2.30 -0.88
N ASN A 63 -11.91 1.63 -1.69
CA ASN A 63 -12.70 0.46 -1.28
C ASN A 63 -11.81 -0.71 -0.80
N ARG A 64 -10.61 -0.89 -1.39
CA ARG A 64 -9.68 -1.91 -0.94
C ARG A 64 -9.12 -1.56 0.45
N ALA A 65 -8.80 -0.30 0.69
CA ALA A 65 -8.38 0.18 2.02
C ALA A 65 -9.51 -0.03 3.05
N SER A 66 -10.75 0.37 2.73
CA SER A 66 -11.91 0.18 3.61
C SER A 66 -12.17 -1.30 3.92
N ARG A 67 -12.09 -2.17 2.91
CA ARG A 67 -12.23 -3.63 3.09
C ARG A 67 -11.16 -4.20 4.03
N LEU A 68 -9.91 -3.76 3.89
CA LEU A 68 -8.81 -4.22 4.74
C LEU A 68 -8.95 -3.73 6.18
N LYS A 69 -9.40 -2.49 6.37
CA LYS A 69 -9.73 -1.93 7.70
C LYS A 69 -10.84 -2.72 8.37
N SER A 70 -11.98 -2.91 7.69
CA SER A 70 -13.11 -3.69 8.22
C SER A 70 -12.70 -5.11 8.63
N ARG A 71 -11.89 -5.79 7.80
CA ARG A 71 -11.36 -7.13 8.14
C ARG A 71 -10.42 -7.12 9.35
N LEU A 72 -9.65 -6.05 9.56
CA LEU A 72 -8.81 -5.92 10.75
C LEU A 72 -9.63 -5.72 12.01
N VAL A 73 -10.67 -4.89 11.96
CA VAL A 73 -11.58 -4.67 13.10
C VAL A 73 -12.21 -5.99 13.51
N ARG A 74 -12.75 -6.76 12.56
CA ARG A 74 -13.38 -8.07 12.83
C ARG A 74 -12.47 -9.14 13.43
N ILE A 75 -11.14 -8.96 13.42
CA ILE A 75 -10.21 -9.89 14.07
C ILE A 75 -9.93 -9.44 15.52
N TYR A 76 -10.18 -8.17 15.80
CA TYR A 76 -9.94 -7.54 17.09
C TYR A 76 -11.17 -7.55 17.99
N THR A 77 -12.34 -7.20 17.45
CA THR A 77 -13.66 -7.52 18.01
C THR A 77 -13.99 -8.96 17.74
#